data_AF-A0A0D6KMP1-F1
#
_entry.id   AF-A0A0D6KMP1-F1
#
_cell.length_a   1.000
_cell.length_b   1.000
_cell.length_c   1.000
_cell.angle_alpha   90.00
_cell.angle_beta   90.00
_cell.angle_gamma   90.00
#
_symmetry.space_group_name_H-M   'P 1'
#
loop_
_entity.id
_entity.type
_entity.pdbx_description
1 polymer ?
#
loop_
_entity_poly.entity_id
_entity_poly.type
_entity_poly.pdbx_seq_one_letter_code
_entity_poly.pdbx_strand_id
1 'polypeptide(L)'
;MYTGLQHLRLMEGVDILRSRFGKEVVDVKIISAGYGLIPEDKVIVPYSVTFNSMKSDEISSWANFIGIHKDFQETVIGYDLVFVLLGDKYLRALNLPVETHPKQTFIILASNKSRNLVFLEDTNFELLTFSNADASRFGCALVGLKGQLLKLIASESRREPNLLSELYNNPKILEKVLNNQPQQLELPLEITSTTSKKTNINKKSQKQKKQ
;
A
#
# COMPACT_ATOMS: atom_id res chain seq x y z
N MET A 1 9.74 5.79 11.08
CA MET A 1 9.18 7.12 10.71
C MET A 1 7.71 7.01 10.32
N TYR A 2 7.38 6.23 9.30
CA TYR A 2 5.99 5.93 8.97
C TYR A 2 5.48 4.73 9.77
N THR A 3 4.29 4.84 10.33
CA THR A 3 3.69 3.79 11.20
C THR A 3 2.33 3.30 10.68
N GLY A 4 1.91 3.77 9.50
CA GLY A 4 0.68 3.33 8.86
C GLY A 4 0.74 1.86 8.47
N LEU A 5 -0.41 1.17 8.52
CA LEU A 5 -0.50 -0.27 8.29
C LEU A 5 0.08 -0.70 6.93
N GLN A 6 -0.11 0.09 5.87
CA GLN A 6 0.50 -0.18 4.57
C GLN A 6 2.03 -0.24 4.68
N HIS A 7 2.64 0.72 5.36
CA HIS A 7 4.09 0.81 5.49
C HIS A 7 4.63 -0.32 6.37
N LEU A 8 3.97 -0.65 7.47
CA LEU A 8 4.40 -1.75 8.33
C LEU A 8 4.40 -3.09 7.56
N ARG A 9 3.33 -3.38 6.79
CA ARG A 9 3.26 -4.60 5.97
C ARG A 9 4.26 -4.60 4.81
N LEU A 10 4.45 -3.44 4.17
CA LEU A 10 5.47 -3.25 3.14
C LEU A 10 6.86 -3.62 3.69
N MET A 11 7.22 -3.07 4.85
CA MET A 11 8.54 -3.31 5.46
C MET A 11 8.72 -4.77 5.89
N GLU A 12 7.68 -5.43 6.40
CA GLU A 12 7.72 -6.88 6.63
C GLU A 12 8.06 -7.67 5.34
N GLY A 13 7.55 -7.24 4.18
CA GLY A 13 7.90 -7.83 2.88
C GLY A 13 9.33 -7.52 2.44
N VAL A 14 9.77 -6.28 2.63
CA VAL A 14 11.14 -5.83 2.34
C VAL A 14 12.15 -6.64 3.16
N ASP A 15 11.88 -6.85 4.45
CA ASP A 15 12.73 -7.65 5.33
C ASP A 15 12.83 -9.11 4.87
N ILE A 16 11.73 -9.68 4.37
CA ILE A 16 11.72 -11.03 3.78
C ILE A 16 12.64 -11.10 2.56
N LEU A 17 12.53 -10.12 1.65
CA LEU A 17 13.37 -10.06 0.45
C LEU A 17 14.84 -9.90 0.81
N ARG A 18 15.16 -8.94 1.69
CA ARG A 18 16.55 -8.65 2.10
C ARG A 18 17.18 -9.81 2.85
N SER A 19 16.42 -10.50 3.69
CA SER A 19 16.91 -11.71 4.39
C SER A 19 17.22 -12.86 3.45
N ARG A 20 16.55 -12.92 2.28
CA ARG A 20 16.73 -14.00 1.30
C ARG A 20 17.79 -13.69 0.25
N PHE A 21 17.84 -12.46 -0.25
CA PHE A 21 18.62 -12.09 -1.43
C PHE A 21 19.71 -11.04 -1.15
N GLY A 22 19.80 -10.53 0.09
CA GLY A 22 20.75 -9.48 0.48
C GLY A 22 20.11 -8.10 0.54
N LYS A 23 20.75 -7.17 1.27
CA LYS A 23 20.21 -5.84 1.55
C LYS A 23 19.93 -5.02 0.29
N GLU A 24 20.80 -5.14 -0.70
CA GLU A 24 20.76 -4.39 -1.97
C GLU A 24 19.70 -4.90 -2.96
N VAL A 25 18.95 -5.97 -2.63
CA VAL A 25 17.92 -6.51 -3.55
C VAL A 25 16.75 -5.56 -3.76
N VAL A 26 16.48 -4.68 -2.80
CA VAL A 26 15.31 -3.80 -2.82
C VAL A 26 15.60 -2.48 -2.11
N ASP A 27 15.29 -1.41 -2.83
CA ASP A 27 15.25 -0.05 -2.31
C ASP A 27 13.81 0.41 -2.12
N VAL A 28 13.58 1.14 -1.03
CA VAL A 28 12.27 1.72 -0.71
C VAL A 28 12.36 3.23 -0.84
N LYS A 29 11.50 3.78 -1.69
CA LYS A 29 11.31 5.23 -1.86
C LYS A 29 9.91 5.61 -1.42
N ILE A 30 9.79 6.76 -0.78
CA ILE A 30 8.56 7.22 -0.16
C ILE A 30 8.20 8.58 -0.74
N ILE A 31 6.98 8.70 -1.28
CA ILE A 31 6.43 9.99 -1.68
C ILE A 31 5.86 10.69 -0.46
N SER A 32 6.38 11.87 -0.19
CA SER A 32 5.99 12.75 0.90
C SER A 32 5.45 14.06 0.36
N ALA A 33 4.25 14.45 0.80
CA ALA A 33 3.68 15.76 0.48
C ALA A 33 4.50 16.93 1.07
N GLY A 34 5.41 16.68 2.02
CA GLY A 34 6.29 17.71 2.60
C GLY A 34 7.72 17.70 2.06
N TYR A 35 8.21 16.56 1.56
CA TYR A 35 9.64 16.36 1.24
C TYR A 35 9.92 15.85 -0.17
N GLY A 36 8.90 15.68 -1.01
CA GLY A 36 9.05 15.09 -2.34
C GLY A 36 9.29 13.58 -2.27
N LEU A 37 10.25 13.07 -3.02
CA LEU A 37 10.64 11.66 -2.98
C LEU A 37 11.83 11.45 -2.04
N ILE A 38 11.71 10.55 -1.08
CA ILE A 38 12.76 10.30 -0.08
C ILE A 38 13.08 8.81 0.09
N PRO A 39 14.33 8.42 0.39
CA PRO A 39 14.65 7.05 0.76
C PRO A 39 14.12 6.70 2.17
N GLU A 40 13.98 5.41 2.46
CA GLU A 40 13.44 4.90 3.72
C GLU A 40 14.19 5.31 4.99
N ASP A 41 15.50 5.58 4.87
CA ASP A 41 16.41 5.91 5.97
C ASP A 41 16.59 7.41 6.18
N LYS A 42 15.96 8.26 5.33
CA LYS A 42 16.03 9.71 5.47
C LYS A 42 15.40 10.14 6.80
N VAL A 43 16.22 10.74 7.66
CA VAL A 43 15.74 11.43 8.87
C VAL A 43 15.01 12.70 8.46
N ILE A 44 13.76 12.85 8.87
CA ILE A 44 12.95 14.05 8.64
C ILE A 44 12.36 14.56 9.95
N VAL A 45 11.98 15.84 10.00
CA VAL A 45 11.25 16.37 11.16
C VAL A 45 9.77 15.98 11.09
N PRO A 46 9.12 15.73 12.26
CA PRO A 46 7.67 15.49 12.31
C PRO A 46 6.88 16.59 11.61
N TYR A 47 5.87 16.20 10.83
CA TYR A 47 5.05 17.11 10.04
C TYR A 47 3.66 16.52 9.80
N SER A 48 2.71 17.35 9.38
CA SER A 48 1.32 16.97 9.11
C SER A 48 0.82 17.46 7.74
N VAL A 49 1.70 17.45 6.74
CA VAL A 49 1.34 17.83 5.35
C VAL A 49 0.86 16.59 4.60
N THR A 50 -0.27 16.71 3.90
CA THR A 50 -0.87 15.61 3.14
C THR A 50 -1.55 16.12 1.87
N PHE A 51 -1.49 15.34 0.80
CA PHE A 51 -2.30 15.60 -0.40
C PHE A 51 -3.81 15.42 -0.15
N ASN A 52 -4.20 14.76 0.93
CA ASN A 52 -5.60 14.41 1.20
C ASN A 52 -6.52 15.62 1.37
N SER A 53 -6.01 16.78 1.75
CA SER A 53 -6.77 18.04 1.82
C SER A 53 -6.78 18.84 0.51
N MET A 54 -5.98 18.47 -0.48
CA MET A 54 -5.79 19.22 -1.73
C MET A 54 -6.72 18.71 -2.85
N LYS A 55 -7.09 19.62 -3.75
CA LYS A 55 -7.75 19.33 -5.04
C LYS A 55 -6.74 18.81 -6.08
N SER A 56 -7.25 18.28 -7.19
CA SER A 56 -6.41 17.60 -8.20
C SER A 56 -5.34 18.50 -8.82
N ASP A 57 -5.70 19.73 -9.18
CA ASP A 57 -4.84 20.78 -9.73
C ASP A 57 -3.82 21.30 -8.71
N GLU A 58 -4.25 21.45 -7.45
CA GLU A 58 -3.37 21.80 -6.32
C GLU A 58 -2.33 20.70 -6.08
N ILE A 59 -2.72 19.43 -6.13
CA ILE A 59 -1.80 18.28 -6.00
C ILE A 59 -0.73 18.35 -7.09
N SER A 60 -1.12 18.51 -8.37
CA SER A 60 -0.18 18.56 -9.48
C SER A 60 0.77 19.75 -9.37
N SER A 61 0.26 20.93 -9.02
CA SER A 61 1.07 22.14 -8.86
C SER A 61 2.06 22.00 -7.70
N TRP A 62 1.59 21.49 -6.55
CA TRP A 62 2.43 21.28 -5.37
C TRP A 62 3.49 20.20 -5.62
N ALA A 63 3.11 19.08 -6.22
CA ALA A 63 4.02 17.98 -6.54
C ALA A 63 5.13 18.40 -7.50
N ASN A 64 4.81 19.25 -8.48
CA ASN A 64 5.80 19.85 -9.37
C ASN A 64 6.73 20.80 -8.60
N PHE A 65 6.19 21.66 -7.73
CA PHE A 65 6.98 22.57 -6.90
C PHE A 65 8.00 21.84 -6.02
N ILE A 66 7.63 20.70 -5.44
CA ILE A 66 8.54 19.89 -4.60
C ILE A 66 9.30 18.80 -5.39
N GLY A 67 9.23 18.80 -6.72
CA GLY A 67 10.07 17.96 -7.58
C GLY A 67 9.70 16.47 -7.68
N ILE A 68 8.50 16.03 -7.24
CA ILE A 68 8.15 14.59 -7.20
C ILE A 68 8.30 13.91 -8.55
N HIS A 69 7.78 14.52 -9.62
CA HIS A 69 7.79 13.93 -10.95
C HIS A 69 9.23 13.68 -11.44
N LYS A 70 10.06 14.71 -11.36
CA LYS A 70 11.47 14.65 -11.77
C LYS A 70 12.25 13.64 -10.94
N ASP A 71 12.15 13.72 -9.61
CA ASP A 71 12.89 12.83 -8.71
C ASP A 71 12.48 11.36 -8.90
N PHE A 72 11.18 11.11 -9.15
CA PHE A 72 10.68 9.77 -9.45
C PHE A 72 11.24 9.25 -10.77
N GLN A 73 11.17 10.04 -11.84
CA GLN A 73 11.72 9.68 -13.15
C GLN A 73 13.22 9.34 -13.06
N GLU A 74 14.02 10.23 -12.47
CA GLU A 74 15.47 10.02 -12.30
C GLU A 74 15.78 8.77 -11.46
N THR A 75 14.95 8.50 -10.45
CA THR A 75 15.13 7.33 -9.58
C THR A 75 14.80 6.04 -10.30
N VAL A 76 13.65 5.97 -11.00
CA VAL A 76 13.20 4.70 -11.57
C VAL A 76 14.11 4.19 -12.67
N ILE A 77 14.80 5.07 -13.42
CA ILE A 77 15.75 4.68 -14.49
C ILE A 77 16.83 3.69 -14.00
N GLY A 78 17.16 3.68 -12.71
CA GLY A 78 18.14 2.75 -12.13
C GLY A 78 17.61 1.34 -11.84
N TYR A 79 16.34 1.02 -12.12
CA TYR A 79 15.71 -0.24 -11.71
C TYR A 79 14.98 -0.95 -12.86
N ASP A 80 15.19 -2.25 -12.97
CA ASP A 80 14.51 -3.09 -13.97
C ASP A 80 13.06 -3.46 -13.56
N LEU A 81 12.79 -3.57 -12.25
CA LEU A 81 11.48 -3.93 -11.70
C LEU A 81 11.04 -2.93 -10.64
N VAL A 82 9.93 -2.23 -10.88
CA VAL A 82 9.44 -1.13 -10.03
C VAL A 82 8.04 -1.45 -9.49
N PHE A 83 7.90 -1.47 -8.17
CA PHE A 83 6.61 -1.59 -7.50
C PHE A 83 6.09 -0.22 -7.05
N VAL A 84 4.91 0.19 -7.52
CA VAL A 84 4.27 1.47 -7.14
C VAL A 84 3.04 1.20 -6.27
N LEU A 85 3.14 1.51 -4.98
CA LEU A 85 2.11 1.23 -3.98
C LEU A 85 1.47 2.53 -3.46
N LEU A 86 0.67 3.20 -4.29
CA LEU A 86 0.16 4.55 -3.99
C LEU A 86 -1.36 4.64 -3.90
N GLY A 87 -1.83 5.58 -3.08
CA GLY A 87 -3.21 6.05 -3.15
C GLY A 87 -3.43 6.93 -4.37
N ASP A 88 -4.68 7.11 -4.75
CA ASP A 88 -5.14 7.96 -5.87
C ASP A 88 -4.49 9.36 -5.89
N LYS A 89 -4.48 10.05 -4.75
CA LYS A 89 -3.89 11.39 -4.65
C LYS A 89 -2.36 11.41 -4.79
N TYR A 90 -1.69 10.39 -4.28
CA TYR A 90 -0.23 10.27 -4.39
C TYR A 90 0.18 9.79 -5.78
N LEU A 91 -0.63 8.97 -6.44
CA LEU A 91 -0.42 8.57 -7.83
C LEU A 91 -0.59 9.76 -8.77
N ARG A 92 -1.57 10.63 -8.50
CA ARG A 92 -1.70 11.92 -9.21
C ARG A 92 -0.46 12.79 -9.05
N ALA A 93 0.16 12.81 -7.86
CA ALA A 93 1.37 13.58 -7.61
C ALA A 93 2.58 13.12 -8.43
N LEU A 94 2.61 11.86 -8.92
CA LEU A 94 3.65 11.42 -9.85
C LEU A 94 3.55 12.09 -11.21
N ASN A 95 2.36 12.56 -11.60
CA ASN A 95 2.11 13.17 -12.90
C ASN A 95 2.63 12.30 -14.07
N LEU A 96 2.17 11.04 -14.12
CA LEU A 96 2.51 10.11 -15.22
C LEU A 96 2.01 10.63 -16.58
N PRO A 97 2.66 10.25 -17.71
CA PRO A 97 3.79 9.31 -17.82
C PRO A 97 5.11 9.92 -17.36
N VAL A 98 6.06 9.05 -16.98
CA VAL A 98 7.48 9.42 -16.82
C VAL A 98 8.29 8.74 -17.90
N GLU A 99 9.46 9.28 -18.21
CA GLU A 99 10.44 8.59 -19.04
C GLU A 99 10.91 7.30 -18.36
N THR A 100 11.00 6.24 -19.16
CA THR A 100 11.41 4.90 -18.75
C THR A 100 12.44 4.36 -19.75
N HIS A 101 13.05 3.21 -19.45
CA HIS A 101 13.86 2.48 -20.42
C HIS A 101 13.17 1.17 -20.88
N PRO A 102 13.47 0.64 -22.08
CA PRO A 102 12.74 -0.49 -22.68
C PRO A 102 12.80 -1.83 -21.90
N LYS A 103 13.64 -1.90 -20.87
CA LYS A 103 13.85 -3.08 -20.04
C LYS A 103 13.30 -2.87 -18.62
N GLN A 104 12.28 -2.01 -18.47
CA GLN A 104 11.60 -1.82 -17.20
C GLN A 104 10.25 -2.50 -17.19
N THR A 105 9.95 -3.09 -16.03
CA THR A 105 8.64 -3.62 -15.71
C THR A 105 8.07 -2.94 -14.47
N PHE A 106 6.86 -2.39 -14.60
CA PHE A 106 6.16 -1.74 -13.49
C PHE A 106 5.01 -2.63 -12.98
N ILE A 107 4.92 -2.76 -11.66
CA ILE A 107 3.77 -3.35 -10.98
C ILE A 107 3.11 -2.27 -10.13
N ILE A 108 1.93 -1.84 -10.54
CA ILE A 108 1.22 -0.72 -9.92
C ILE A 108 0.03 -1.26 -9.13
N LEU A 109 0.07 -1.06 -7.81
CA LEU A 109 -1.01 -1.43 -6.90
C LEU A 109 -1.80 -0.15 -6.57
N ALA A 110 -2.99 -0.01 -7.11
CA ALA A 110 -3.79 1.21 -6.97
C ALA A 110 -5.28 0.93 -6.69
N SER A 111 -6.05 1.98 -6.44
CA SER A 111 -7.52 1.86 -6.41
C SER A 111 -8.09 1.88 -7.83
N ASN A 112 -9.26 1.29 -8.03
CA ASN A 112 -9.99 1.35 -9.31
C ASN A 112 -10.16 2.77 -9.86
N LYS A 113 -10.33 3.77 -8.99
CA LYS A 113 -10.49 5.18 -9.36
C LYS A 113 -9.25 5.78 -10.04
N SER A 114 -8.09 5.15 -9.87
CA SER A 114 -6.80 5.65 -10.33
C SER A 114 -6.41 5.09 -11.70
N ARG A 115 -7.24 4.24 -12.31
CA ARG A 115 -6.92 3.58 -13.59
C ARG A 115 -6.55 4.57 -14.69
N ASN A 116 -7.27 5.68 -14.77
CA ASN A 116 -7.03 6.73 -15.77
C ASN A 116 -5.79 7.59 -15.49
N LEU A 117 -5.16 7.44 -14.32
CA LEU A 117 -3.91 8.12 -13.97
C LEU A 117 -2.68 7.27 -14.31
N VAL A 118 -2.89 6.00 -14.67
CA VAL A 118 -1.82 5.05 -14.94
C VAL A 118 -1.72 4.85 -16.43
N PHE A 119 -0.73 5.51 -17.01
CA PHE A 119 -0.32 5.34 -18.38
C PHE A 119 1.20 5.49 -18.43
N LEU A 120 1.88 4.47 -18.97
CA LEU A 120 3.31 4.47 -19.22
C LEU A 120 3.51 4.13 -20.69
N GLU A 121 4.20 5.01 -21.42
CA GLU A 121 4.49 4.82 -22.83
C GLU A 121 5.59 3.78 -23.00
N ASP A 122 5.44 2.88 -23.98
CA ASP A 122 6.45 1.90 -24.39
C ASP A 122 7.10 1.07 -23.26
N THR A 123 6.38 0.89 -22.16
CA THR A 123 6.87 0.22 -20.94
C THR A 123 5.98 -0.96 -20.59
N ASN A 124 6.58 -2.07 -20.18
CA ASN A 124 5.83 -3.22 -19.67
C ASN A 124 5.27 -2.88 -18.28
N PHE A 125 3.95 -2.95 -18.11
CA PHE A 125 3.37 -2.74 -16.79
C PHE A 125 2.12 -3.57 -16.55
N GLU A 126 1.88 -3.88 -15.28
CA GLU A 126 0.64 -4.49 -14.79
C GLU A 126 0.02 -3.58 -13.72
N LEU A 127 -1.26 -3.26 -13.91
CA LEU A 127 -2.04 -2.47 -12.97
C LEU A 127 -3.03 -3.37 -12.24
N LEU A 128 -2.78 -3.61 -10.96
CA LEU A 128 -3.73 -4.28 -10.10
C LEU A 128 -4.54 -3.26 -9.31
N THR A 129 -5.84 -3.29 -9.56
CA THR A 129 -6.81 -2.45 -8.89
C THR A 129 -7.59 -3.24 -7.86
N PHE A 130 -7.67 -2.73 -6.64
CA PHE A 130 -8.33 -3.43 -5.54
C PHE A 130 -9.59 -2.71 -5.06
N SER A 131 -10.51 -3.51 -4.54
CA SER A 131 -11.81 -3.14 -3.97
C SER A 131 -11.90 -3.57 -2.51
N ASN A 132 -13.01 -3.21 -1.84
CA ASN A 132 -13.28 -3.67 -0.47
C ASN A 132 -13.40 -5.21 -0.38
N ALA A 133 -13.84 -5.89 -1.44
CA ALA A 133 -13.94 -7.35 -1.46
C ALA A 133 -12.55 -8.00 -1.36
N ASP A 134 -11.52 -7.37 -1.93
CA ASP A 134 -10.14 -7.85 -1.87
C ASP A 134 -9.56 -7.71 -0.46
N ALA A 135 -9.91 -6.65 0.27
CA ALA A 135 -9.47 -6.44 1.65
C ALA A 135 -9.86 -7.63 2.55
N SER A 136 -11.11 -8.09 2.47
CA SER A 136 -11.60 -9.27 3.18
C SER A 136 -10.86 -10.53 2.76
N ARG A 137 -10.64 -10.73 1.45
CA ARG A 137 -9.93 -11.90 0.91
C ARG A 137 -8.50 -12.04 1.46
N PHE A 138 -7.80 -10.92 1.67
CA PHE A 138 -6.43 -10.91 2.18
C PHE A 138 -6.34 -10.67 3.70
N GLY A 139 -7.46 -10.77 4.43
CA GLY A 139 -7.50 -10.68 5.89
C GLY A 139 -6.97 -9.36 6.44
N CYS A 140 -7.10 -8.26 5.70
CA CYS A 140 -6.52 -6.97 6.07
C CYS A 140 -7.49 -5.81 5.81
N ALA A 141 -7.35 -4.73 6.58
CA ALA A 141 -8.05 -3.50 6.26
C ALA A 141 -7.58 -2.97 4.90
N LEU A 142 -8.48 -2.35 4.12
CA LEU A 142 -8.16 -1.79 2.79
C LEU A 142 -6.93 -0.86 2.81
N VAL A 143 -6.76 -0.10 3.91
CA VAL A 143 -5.62 0.81 4.11
C VAL A 143 -4.28 0.07 4.15
N GLY A 144 -4.24 -1.20 4.56
CA GLY A 144 -3.04 -2.03 4.62
C GLY A 144 -2.83 -2.93 3.40
N LEU A 145 -3.83 -3.05 2.51
CA LEU A 145 -3.88 -4.09 1.48
C LEU A 145 -2.67 -4.07 0.54
N LYS A 146 -2.26 -2.90 0.05
CA LYS A 146 -1.11 -2.81 -0.87
C LYS A 146 0.18 -3.33 -0.25
N GLY A 147 0.43 -2.98 1.02
CA GLY A 147 1.60 -3.46 1.76
C GLY A 147 1.51 -4.96 2.03
N GLN A 148 0.31 -5.45 2.35
CA GLN A 148 0.05 -6.89 2.54
C GLN A 148 0.30 -7.69 1.26
N LEU A 149 -0.03 -7.15 0.08
CA LEU A 149 0.21 -7.79 -1.19
C LEU A 149 1.71 -7.86 -1.51
N LEU A 150 2.48 -6.80 -1.28
CA LEU A 150 3.93 -6.89 -1.45
C LEU A 150 4.55 -7.92 -0.50
N LYS A 151 4.11 -7.96 0.77
CA LYS A 151 4.53 -8.99 1.72
C LYS A 151 4.24 -10.40 1.21
N LEU A 152 3.09 -10.60 0.58
CA LEU A 152 2.71 -11.88 0.00
C LEU A 152 3.64 -12.25 -1.16
N ILE A 153 3.88 -11.33 -2.09
CA ILE A 153 4.83 -11.50 -3.21
C ILE A 153 6.23 -11.83 -2.69
N ALA A 154 6.69 -11.14 -1.65
CA ALA A 154 7.98 -11.40 -1.01
C ALA A 154 8.03 -12.80 -0.37
N SER A 155 6.94 -13.20 0.27
CA SER A 155 6.83 -14.53 0.90
C SER A 155 6.88 -15.66 -0.14
N GLU A 156 6.21 -15.48 -1.27
CA GLU A 156 6.29 -16.42 -2.39
C GLU A 156 7.66 -16.38 -3.07
N SER A 157 8.25 -15.19 -3.26
CA SER A 157 9.61 -15.06 -3.82
C SER A 157 10.67 -15.74 -2.95
N ARG A 158 10.44 -15.83 -1.64
CA ARG A 158 11.29 -16.61 -0.74
C ARG A 158 11.18 -18.12 -0.99
N ARG A 159 9.99 -18.62 -1.36
CA ARG A 159 9.73 -20.03 -1.67
C ARG A 159 10.17 -20.38 -3.10
N GLU A 160 9.90 -19.49 -4.05
CA GLU A 160 10.19 -19.58 -5.47
C GLU A 160 11.16 -18.46 -5.86
N PRO A 161 12.49 -18.70 -5.80
CA PRO A 161 13.49 -17.64 -5.98
C PRO A 161 13.45 -16.94 -7.34
N ASN A 162 12.87 -17.58 -8.35
CA ASN A 162 12.75 -17.02 -9.70
C ASN A 162 11.54 -16.10 -9.87
N LEU A 163 10.64 -16.02 -8.88
CA LEU A 163 9.38 -15.28 -9.02
C LEU A 163 9.58 -13.81 -9.40
N LEU A 164 10.58 -13.12 -8.82
CA LEU A 164 10.88 -11.74 -9.19
C LEU A 164 11.31 -11.61 -10.65
N SER A 165 12.14 -12.54 -11.14
CA SER A 165 12.55 -12.60 -12.54
C SER A 165 11.37 -12.93 -13.46
N GLU A 166 10.45 -13.79 -13.03
CA GLU A 166 9.24 -14.09 -13.78
C GLU A 166 8.29 -12.88 -13.84
N LEU A 167 8.13 -12.17 -12.72
CA LEU A 167 7.35 -10.93 -12.66
C LEU A 167 7.95 -9.83 -13.54
N TYR A 168 9.28 -9.73 -13.57
CA TYR A 168 10.00 -8.84 -14.48
C TYR A 168 9.71 -9.16 -15.95
N ASN A 169 9.74 -10.43 -16.34
CA ASN A 169 9.50 -10.83 -17.73
C ASN A 169 8.02 -10.80 -18.12
N ASN A 170 7.12 -11.11 -17.19
CA ASN A 170 5.69 -11.22 -17.42
C ASN A 170 4.89 -10.81 -16.18
N PRO A 171 4.61 -9.52 -15.97
CA PRO A 171 3.98 -9.04 -14.74
C PRO A 171 2.53 -9.55 -14.57
N LYS A 172 1.89 -10.03 -15.64
CA LYS A 172 0.54 -10.64 -15.60
C LYS A 172 0.46 -11.93 -14.78
N ILE A 173 1.59 -12.61 -14.53
CA ILE A 173 1.58 -13.80 -13.65
C ILE A 173 1.17 -13.44 -12.23
N LEU A 174 1.27 -12.16 -11.84
CA LEU A 174 0.95 -11.71 -10.49
C LEU A 174 -0.48 -12.06 -10.09
N GLU A 175 -1.45 -11.98 -11.00
CA GLU A 175 -2.83 -12.40 -10.70
C GLU A 175 -2.89 -13.86 -10.27
N LYS A 176 -2.12 -14.75 -10.91
CA LYS A 176 -2.06 -16.18 -10.55
C LYS A 176 -1.45 -16.37 -9.17
N VAL A 177 -0.35 -15.67 -8.88
CA VAL A 177 0.32 -15.71 -7.57
C VAL A 177 -0.64 -15.31 -6.46
N LEU A 178 -1.44 -14.25 -6.68
CA LEU A 178 -2.43 -13.78 -5.73
C LEU A 178 -3.62 -14.75 -5.59
N ASN A 179 -4.03 -15.42 -6.67
CA ASN A 179 -5.14 -16.38 -6.71
C ASN A 179 -4.82 -17.75 -6.11
N ASN A 180 -3.55 -18.16 -6.10
CA ASN A 180 -3.12 -19.44 -5.53
C ASN A 180 -3.05 -19.45 -4.00
N GLN A 181 -3.41 -18.36 -3.35
CA GLN A 181 -3.37 -18.24 -1.89
C GLN A 181 -4.62 -18.88 -1.27
N PRO A 182 -4.47 -19.73 -0.25
CA PRO A 182 -5.63 -20.28 0.45
C PRO A 182 -6.46 -19.13 0.99
N GLN A 183 -7.76 -19.11 0.65
CA GLN A 183 -8.74 -18.25 1.31
C GLN A 183 -8.54 -18.46 2.81
N GLN A 184 -8.21 -17.39 3.55
CA GLN A 184 -8.25 -17.48 5.00
C GLN A 184 -9.70 -17.81 5.37
N LEU A 185 -9.94 -19.07 5.75
CA LEU A 185 -11.09 -19.50 6.51
C LEU A 185 -11.17 -18.54 7.70
N GLU A 186 -12.24 -17.77 7.79
CA GLU A 186 -12.61 -17.10 9.02
C GLU A 186 -12.64 -18.19 10.09
N LEU A 187 -11.67 -18.16 11.00
CA LEU A 187 -11.83 -18.83 12.29
C LEU A 187 -13.10 -18.23 12.89
N PRO A 188 -14.13 -19.03 13.19
CA PRO A 188 -15.24 -18.52 13.97
C PRO A 188 -14.63 -17.99 15.25
N LEU A 189 -14.78 -16.69 15.50
CA LEU A 189 -14.64 -16.17 16.84
C LEU A 189 -15.70 -16.92 17.65
N GLU A 190 -15.30 -17.99 18.33
CA GLU A 190 -16.04 -18.55 19.44
C GLU A 190 -16.09 -17.45 20.50
N ILE A 191 -17.08 -16.59 20.37
CA ILE A 191 -17.57 -15.77 21.46
C ILE A 191 -18.15 -16.78 22.44
N THR A 192 -17.32 -17.28 23.35
CA THR A 192 -17.81 -17.93 24.56
C THR A 192 -18.70 -16.92 25.27
N SER A 193 -20.00 -17.15 25.16
CA SER A 193 -21.07 -16.40 25.76
C SER A 193 -21.02 -16.59 27.28
N THR A 194 -20.15 -15.85 27.96
CA THR A 194 -20.30 -15.64 29.41
C THR A 194 -21.44 -14.65 29.63
N THR A 195 -22.61 -15.24 29.83
CA THR A 195 -23.83 -14.59 30.32
C THR A 195 -23.57 -13.90 31.67
N SER A 196 -23.33 -12.59 31.65
CA SER A 196 -23.52 -11.76 32.83
C SER A 196 -24.91 -11.12 32.77
N LYS A 197 -25.82 -11.69 33.58
CA LYS A 197 -27.15 -11.14 33.84
C LYS A 197 -27.01 -9.70 34.36
N LYS A 198 -27.40 -8.71 33.57
CA LYS A 198 -27.81 -7.40 34.08
C LYS A 198 -29.32 -7.43 34.31
N THR A 199 -29.68 -7.68 35.56
CA THR A 199 -31.05 -7.58 36.06
C THR A 199 -31.48 -6.11 36.05
N ASN A 200 -32.47 -5.80 35.21
CA ASN A 200 -33.24 -4.56 35.30
C ASN A 200 -34.00 -4.54 36.64
N ILE A 201 -33.69 -3.58 37.51
CA ILE A 201 -34.60 -3.17 38.58
C ILE A 201 -35.02 -1.74 38.30
N ASN A 202 -36.23 -1.64 37.77
CA ASN A 202 -37.01 -0.43 37.61
C ASN A 202 -37.77 -0.20 38.93
N LYS A 203 -37.55 0.92 39.63
CA LYS A 203 -38.45 1.37 40.71
C LYS A 203 -38.68 2.88 40.63
N LYS A 204 -39.91 3.23 40.24
CA LYS A 204 -40.54 4.54 40.38
C LYS A 204 -40.91 4.83 41.84
N SER A 205 -40.73 6.10 42.21
CA SER A 205 -41.57 6.97 43.07
C SER A 205 -41.80 6.66 44.57
N GLN A 206 -41.43 7.64 45.42
CA GLN A 206 -42.18 8.19 46.58
C GLN A 206 -41.47 9.51 47.00
N LYS A 207 -41.97 10.71 46.69
CA LYS A 207 -42.87 11.59 47.49
C LYS A 207 -42.78 11.42 49.02
N GLN A 208 -42.20 12.42 49.71
CA GLN A 208 -42.68 13.16 50.91
C GLN A 208 -41.47 13.87 51.59
N LYS A 209 -41.37 15.21 51.61
CA LYS A 209 -41.92 16.22 52.56
C LYS A 209 -41.21 16.32 53.92
N LYS A 210 -40.85 17.57 54.29
CA LYS A 210 -40.45 18.15 55.60
C LYS A 210 -38.96 17.93 55.99
N GLN A 211 -38.23 18.91 56.51
CA GLN A 211 -38.60 20.16 57.22
C GLN A 211 -37.87 21.38 56.64
#